data_AF-A0A9W9NQ80-F1
#
_entry.id   AF-A0A9W9NQ80-F1
#
_cell.length_a   1.000
_cell.length_b   1.000
_cell.length_c   1.000
_cell.angle_alpha   90.00
_cell.angle_beta   90.00
_cell.angle_gamma   90.00
#
_symmetry.space_group_name_H-M   'P 1'
#
loop_
_entity.id
_entity.type
_entity.pdbx_description
1 polymer ?
#
loop_
_entity_poly.entity_id
_entity_poly.type
_entity_poly.pdbx_seq_one_letter_code
_entity_poly.pdbx_strand_id
1 'polypeptide(L)'
;MATLSPGHQRLARTSYATRSRSTGIPASTLWRRANNKPSLAAKAASQQYLTPQEEQALVGYVLQLADNGYPLPVKFLRSLAVVIVRCRCLQSSEDGIPGTG
;
A
#
# COMPACT_ATOMS: atom_id res chain seq x y z
N MET A 1 -48.56 -29.00 19.36
CA MET A 1 -47.13 -28.90 19.68
C MET A 1 -46.45 -28.14 18.56
N ALA A 2 -46.05 -26.89 18.80
CA ALA A 2 -45.47 -26.00 17.81
C ALA A 2 -44.08 -25.55 18.28
N THR A 3 -43.03 -25.93 17.57
CA THR A 3 -41.74 -25.23 17.54
C THR A 3 -40.90 -25.73 16.34
N LEU A 4 -41.12 -25.15 15.16
CA LEU A 4 -40.03 -25.04 14.19
C LEU A 4 -39.46 -23.62 14.33
N SER A 5 -38.36 -23.54 15.07
CA SER A 5 -37.56 -22.33 15.29
C SER A 5 -36.72 -22.04 14.04
N PRO A 6 -36.92 -20.93 13.31
CA PRO A 6 -36.06 -20.55 12.20
C PRO A 6 -34.85 -19.80 12.74
N GLY A 7 -33.84 -20.56 13.19
CA GLY A 7 -32.53 -20.05 13.59
C GLY A 7 -31.77 -19.43 12.41
N HIS A 8 -32.06 -18.16 12.15
CA HIS A 8 -31.16 -17.08 11.72
C HIS A 8 -29.92 -17.38 10.84
N GLN A 9 -30.05 -18.19 9.80
CA GLN A 9 -29.08 -18.22 8.70
C GLN A 9 -29.46 -17.24 7.57
N ARG A 10 -29.92 -16.03 7.93
CA ARG A 10 -30.41 -14.99 7.00
C ARG A 10 -29.50 -13.76 6.96
N LEU A 11 -28.19 -13.97 6.93
CA LEU A 11 -27.23 -12.87 6.72
C LEU A 11 -26.57 -12.86 5.33
N ALA A 12 -26.93 -13.76 4.41
CA ALA A 12 -26.14 -13.96 3.18
C ALA A 12 -26.87 -13.75 1.84
N ARG A 13 -27.96 -12.97 1.78
CA ARG A 13 -28.46 -12.40 0.51
C ARG A 13 -28.91 -10.95 0.66
N THR A 14 -28.22 -10.16 1.50
CA THR A 14 -28.38 -8.70 1.44
C THR A 14 -27.77 -8.23 0.13
N SER A 15 -28.61 -8.07 -0.88
CA SER A 15 -28.23 -7.54 -2.20
C SER A 15 -27.41 -6.27 -2.01
N TYR A 16 -26.32 -6.12 -2.78
CA TYR A 16 -25.50 -4.90 -2.78
C TYR A 16 -26.34 -3.65 -3.06
N ALA A 17 -27.48 -3.78 -3.74
CA ALA A 17 -28.45 -2.71 -3.94
C ALA A 17 -29.07 -2.21 -2.62
N THR A 18 -29.45 -3.12 -1.73
CA THR A 18 -30.03 -2.78 -0.43
C THR A 18 -29.01 -2.08 0.47
N ARG A 19 -27.78 -2.61 0.53
CA ARG A 19 -26.68 -1.97 1.28
C ARG A 19 -26.29 -0.62 0.68
N SER A 20 -26.36 -0.49 -0.65
CA SER A 20 -26.05 0.77 -1.31
C SER A 20 -27.07 1.86 -0.97
N ARG A 21 -28.36 1.51 -0.97
CA ARG A 21 -29.44 2.42 -0.58
C ARG A 21 -29.36 2.84 0.89
N SER A 22 -28.97 1.94 1.79
CA SER A 22 -28.90 2.26 3.24
C SER A 22 -27.63 3.00 3.65
N THR A 23 -26.52 2.83 2.93
CA THR A 23 -25.22 3.44 3.29
C THR A 23 -24.81 4.60 2.38
N GLY A 24 -25.52 4.82 1.27
CA GLY A 24 -25.14 5.77 0.22
C GLY A 24 -23.89 5.37 -0.58
N ILE A 25 -23.23 4.27 -0.22
CA ILE A 25 -22.04 3.79 -0.91
C ILE A 25 -22.48 3.02 -2.18
N PRO A 26 -21.93 3.31 -3.37
CA PRO A 26 -22.30 2.57 -4.58
C PRO A 26 -22.17 1.06 -4.44
N ALA A 27 -23.14 0.30 -4.97
CA ALA A 27 -23.14 -1.16 -4.93
C ALA A 27 -21.86 -1.78 -5.51
N SER A 28 -21.28 -1.17 -6.54
CA SER A 28 -20.00 -1.56 -7.15
C SER A 28 -18.83 -1.44 -6.17
N THR A 29 -18.82 -0.41 -5.33
CA THR A 29 -17.82 -0.22 -4.27
C THR A 29 -17.96 -1.27 -3.17
N LEU A 30 -19.20 -1.59 -2.77
CA LEU A 30 -19.46 -2.66 -1.80
C LEU A 30 -19.04 -4.04 -2.33
N TRP A 31 -19.32 -4.31 -3.61
CA TRP A 31 -18.86 -5.53 -4.28
C TRP A 31 -17.32 -5.61 -4.30
N ARG A 32 -16.62 -4.52 -4.64
CA ARG A 32 -15.15 -4.48 -4.60
C ARG A 32 -14.58 -4.79 -3.21
N ARG A 33 -15.19 -4.23 -2.16
CA ARG A 33 -14.79 -4.48 -0.75
C ARG A 33 -15.02 -5.94 -0.34
N ALA A 34 -16.18 -6.50 -0.68
CA ALA A 34 -16.51 -7.90 -0.37
C ALA A 34 -15.63 -8.91 -1.12
N ASN A 35 -15.11 -8.54 -2.29
CA ASN A 35 -14.17 -9.35 -3.07
C ASN A 35 -12.70 -9.09 -2.69
N ASN A 36 -12.42 -8.52 -1.52
CA ASN A 36 -11.07 -8.25 -0.99
C ASN A 36 -10.13 -7.54 -1.99
N LYS A 37 -10.67 -6.71 -2.91
CA LYS A 37 -9.80 -5.93 -3.79
C LYS A 37 -9.11 -4.85 -2.95
N PRO A 38 -7.77 -4.79 -2.93
CA PRO A 38 -7.07 -3.76 -2.18
C PRO A 38 -7.49 -2.39 -2.70
N SER A 39 -7.65 -1.43 -1.78
CA SER A 39 -7.87 -0.03 -2.14
C SER A 39 -6.68 0.48 -2.96
N LEU A 40 -6.88 1.55 -3.74
CA LEU A 40 -5.79 2.14 -4.52
C LEU A 40 -4.58 2.50 -3.64
N ALA A 41 -4.85 3.02 -2.44
CA ALA A 41 -3.84 3.36 -1.44
C ALA A 41 -3.12 2.12 -0.88
N ALA A 42 -3.87 1.06 -0.51
CA ALA A 42 -3.27 -0.18 -0.02
C ALA A 42 -2.43 -0.86 -1.11
N LYS A 43 -2.90 -0.81 -2.35
CA LYS A 43 -2.16 -1.29 -3.51
C LYS A 43 -0.89 -0.46 -3.73
N ALA A 44 -0.97 0.86 -3.66
CA ALA A 44 0.19 1.75 -3.78
C ALA A 44 1.23 1.48 -2.68
N ALA A 45 0.80 1.32 -1.43
CA ALA A 45 1.68 0.95 -0.32
C ALA A 45 2.36 -0.41 -0.54
N SER A 46 1.62 -1.42 -1.01
CA SER A 46 2.20 -2.73 -1.33
C SER A 46 3.16 -2.72 -2.53
N GLN A 47 3.06 -1.71 -3.38
CA GLN A 47 3.89 -1.51 -4.57
C GLN A 47 4.99 -0.47 -4.35
N GLN A 48 5.09 0.07 -3.13
CA GLN A 48 6.06 1.10 -2.80
C GLN A 48 7.46 0.49 -2.79
N TYR A 49 8.34 1.08 -3.59
CA TYR A 49 9.70 0.55 -3.81
C TYR A 49 10.68 1.04 -2.73
N LEU A 50 10.41 2.24 -2.22
CA LEU A 50 11.17 2.92 -1.17
C LEU A 50 10.33 2.97 0.10
N THR A 51 10.97 3.07 1.26
CA THR A 51 10.25 3.41 2.49
C THR A 51 9.83 4.88 2.46
N PRO A 52 8.79 5.29 3.19
CA PRO A 52 8.38 6.71 3.25
C PRO A 52 9.54 7.65 3.64
N GLN A 53 10.45 7.20 4.51
CA GLN A 53 11.63 7.96 4.90
C GLN A 53 12.64 8.12 3.75
N GLU A 54 12.90 7.06 3.00
CA GLU A 54 13.78 7.08 1.83
C GLU A 54 13.23 7.98 0.72
N GLU A 55 11.93 7.95 0.48
CA GLU A 55 11.28 8.85 -0.49
C GLU A 55 11.44 10.32 -0.09
N GLN A 56 11.23 10.63 1.19
CA GLN A 56 11.37 12.00 1.68
C GLN A 56 12.81 12.51 1.56
N ALA A 57 13.80 11.66 1.85
CA ALA A 57 15.21 11.98 1.64
C ALA A 57 15.54 12.20 0.15
N LEU A 58 15.02 11.35 -0.73
CA LEU A 58 15.22 11.49 -2.18
C LEU A 58 14.61 12.78 -2.72
N VAL A 59 13.40 13.14 -2.29
CA VAL A 59 12.73 14.39 -2.66
C VAL A 59 13.56 15.60 -2.19
N GLY A 60 14.02 15.58 -0.93
CA GLY A 60 14.88 16.64 -0.40
C GLY A 60 16.16 16.83 -1.22
N TYR A 61 16.82 15.73 -1.58
CA TYR A 61 18.01 15.75 -2.43
C TYR A 61 17.73 16.33 -3.82
N VAL A 62 16.62 15.96 -4.45
CA VAL A 62 16.22 16.45 -5.78
C VAL A 62 15.88 17.94 -5.75
N LEU A 63 15.19 18.40 -4.71
CA LEU A 63 14.89 19.83 -4.52
C LEU A 63 16.17 20.64 -4.32
N GLN A 64 17.07 20.16 -3.45
CA GLN A 64 18.36 20.81 -3.23
C GLN A 64 19.21 20.89 -4.51
N LEU A 65 19.20 19.84 -5.33
CA LEU A 65 19.85 19.84 -6.64
C LEU A 65 19.26 20.89 -7.58
N ALA A 66 17.93 20.99 -7.64
CA ALA A 66 17.24 21.98 -8.45
C ALA A 66 17.54 23.41 -7.99
N ASP A 67 17.54 23.66 -6.68
CA ASP A 67 17.90 24.96 -6.09
C ASP A 67 19.35 25.34 -6.40
N ASN A 68 20.25 24.36 -6.47
CA ASN A 68 21.65 24.54 -6.88
C ASN A 68 21.83 24.69 -8.41
N GLY A 69 20.75 24.76 -9.18
CA GLY A 69 20.79 24.95 -10.63
C GLY A 69 20.95 23.67 -11.45
N TYR A 70 20.84 22.51 -10.82
CA TYR A 70 20.94 21.19 -11.48
C TYR A 70 19.60 20.45 -11.40
N PRO A 71 18.59 20.83 -12.21
CA PRO A 71 17.31 20.14 -12.20
C PRO A 71 17.48 18.70 -12.69
N LEU A 72 17.15 17.73 -11.82
CA LEU A 72 17.28 16.31 -12.13
C LEU A 72 16.08 15.84 -12.98
N PRO A 73 16.30 15.31 -14.19
CA PRO A 73 15.20 14.76 -15.00
C PRO A 73 14.51 13.59 -14.30
N VAL A 74 13.17 13.54 -14.37
CA VAL A 74 12.32 12.50 -13.75
C VAL A 74 12.76 11.08 -14.08
N LYS A 75 13.32 10.85 -15.28
CA LYS A 75 13.85 9.55 -15.72
C LYS A 75 14.92 8.96 -14.78
N PHE A 76 15.65 9.80 -14.05
CA PHE A 76 16.70 9.34 -13.13
C PHE A 76 16.17 8.94 -11.75
N LEU A 77 14.95 9.33 -11.38
CA LEU A 77 14.38 8.98 -10.07
C LEU A 77 14.30 7.47 -9.85
N ARG A 78 13.95 6.70 -10.89
CA ARG A 78 13.96 5.24 -10.82
C ARG A 78 15.36 4.69 -10.57
N SER A 79 16.38 5.23 -11.24
CA SER A 79 17.77 4.80 -11.03
C SER A 79 18.23 5.10 -9.61
N LEU A 80 17.92 6.29 -9.07
CA LEU A 80 18.22 6.66 -7.69
C LEU A 80 17.51 5.74 -6.69
N ALA A 81 16.23 5.43 -6.92
CA ALA A 81 15.49 4.49 -6.09
C ALA A 81 16.14 3.10 -6.07
N VAL A 82 16.62 2.60 -7.23
CA VAL A 82 17.34 1.32 -7.30
C VAL A 82 18.65 1.35 -6.52
N VAL A 83 19.39 2.45 -6.57
CA VAL A 83 20.62 2.62 -5.79
C VAL A 83 20.33 2.59 -4.30
N ILE A 84 19.32 3.33 -3.84
CA ILE A 84 18.91 3.35 -2.42
C ILE A 84 18.55 1.94 -1.93
N VAL A 85 17.74 1.20 -2.69
CA VAL A 85 17.37 -0.18 -2.35
C VAL A 85 18.59 -1.09 -2.27
N ARG A 86 19.55 -0.97 -3.19
CA ARG A 86 20.79 -1.75 -3.15
C ARG A 86 21.63 -1.44 -1.91
N CYS A 87 21.79 -0.17 -1.56
CA CYS A 87 22.52 0.23 -0.35
C CYS A 87 21.88 -0.36 0.91
N ARG A 88 20.54 -0.37 1.00
CA ARG A 88 19.83 -0.99 2.13
C ARG A 88 20.11 -2.48 2.25
N CYS A 89 20.02 -3.22 1.14
CA CYS A 89 20.30 -4.67 1.16
C CYS A 89 21.75 -4.98 1.57
N LEU A 90 22.69 -4.11 1.19
CA LEU A 90 24.10 -4.25 1.57
C LEU A 90 24.30 -4.01 3.07
N GLN A 91 23.70 -2.95 3.62
CA GLN A 91 23.78 -2.63 5.06
C GLN A 91 23.15 -3.72 5.92
N SER A 92 22.05 -4.34 5.47
CA SER A 92 21.43 -5.48 6.17
C SER A 92 22.31 -6.75 6.20
N SER A 93 23.41 -6.78 5.45
CA SER A 93 24.37 -7.89 5.44
C SER A 93 25.56 -7.66 6.38
N GLU A 94 25.73 -6.45 6.93
CA GLU A 94 26.82 -6.11 7.86
C GLU A 94 26.42 -6.33 9.34
N ASP A 95 25.13 -6.48 9.64
CA ASP A 95 24.63 -6.82 10.99
C ASP A 95 24.80 -8.31 11.37
N GLY A 96 25.51 -9.08 10.55
CA GLY A 96 25.74 -10.52 10.71
C GLY A 96 27.22 -10.91 10.81
N ILE A 97 28.03 -10.23 11.63
CA ILE A 97 29.37 -10.72 12.00
C ILE A 97 29.25 -11.57 13.28
N PRO A 98 29.40 -12.91 13.24
CA PRO A 98 29.59 -13.70 14.46
C PRO A 98 30.98 -13.41 15.03
N GLY A 99 31.02 -13.04 16.31
CA GLY A 99 32.24 -12.70 17.03
C GLY A 99 33.32 -13.78 16.94
N THR A 100 34.54 -13.35 16.68
CA THR A 100 35.74 -14.18 16.84
C THR A 100 36.26 -13.96 18.26
N GLY A 101 36.00 -14.94 19.13
CA GLY A 101 36.72 -15.11 20.40
C GLY A 101 37.97 -15.96 20.22
#